data_AF-A0AA39P5G6-F1
#
_entry.id   AF-A0AA39P5G6-F1
#
_cell.length_a   1.000
_cell.length_b   1.000
_cell.length_c   1.000
_cell.angle_alpha   90.00
_cell.angle_beta   90.00
_cell.angle_gamma   90.00
#
_symmetry.space_group_name_H-M   'P 1'
#
loop_
_entity.id
_entity.type
_entity.pdbx_description
1 polymer ?
#
loop_
_entity_poly.entity_id
_entity_poly.type
_entity_poly.pdbx_seq_one_letter_code
_entity_poly.pdbx_strand_id
1 'polypeptide(L)'
;MHKYAPPRRIWDLYANRVVPWWVARRYDWAISHAWVANNHLKYEMTPINGYQWPVPMPKDADLDRIRIEMLNLGAVYVWLDVLCLRQVGQGEDPRGNPSQEEWDRREALRKEEWKVDVPTIGWVYHSAQHVACYLSGLGLPLRFQCPEDFYDERCWFNRAWTLQETVYNLSVAGRTAKKGIADEMFLTGRTKLFLLIELATLEHERMGMEPPGQKLLHLLKEMKERKSSKPVDKVAGLVFLLQLKHIPIYDAVQSEEDAWAELLNVADERLRTMFLFWYPKPKGNGSWRPSWKQLMTETFPYLPYMFQKFDNLPGVYWTNTEGDSFYGPRMEGCHVRGLADESRNRRLGTIHVEDISGVKRVFWIFANHACPIPDGEYTVLCVFGQRIMRRTELFFVVGKVEGTERKFRKVSVVSTIDRKTRSIRKLHLSSPTKTFLF
;
A
#
# COMPACT_ATOMS: atom_id res chain seq x y z
N MET A 1 -0.70 15.48 4.67
CA MET A 1 -0.24 16.16 3.44
C MET A 1 -1.17 15.87 2.27
N HIS A 2 -1.14 16.65 1.18
CA HIS A 2 -1.94 16.36 -0.03
C HIS A 2 -1.19 15.40 -0.98
N LYS A 3 -1.88 14.42 -1.57
CA LYS A 3 -1.25 13.38 -2.42
C LYS A 3 -0.73 13.89 -3.77
N TYR A 4 -1.26 15.00 -4.28
CA TYR A 4 -0.90 15.53 -5.62
C TYR A 4 0.21 16.60 -5.55
N ALA A 5 1.18 16.41 -4.66
CA ALA A 5 2.29 17.33 -4.53
C ALA A 5 3.34 17.04 -5.63
N PRO A 6 3.73 18.04 -6.44
CA PRO A 6 4.80 17.85 -7.42
C PRO A 6 6.14 17.56 -6.71
N PRO A 7 7.10 16.93 -7.41
CA PRO A 7 8.41 16.70 -6.81
C PRO A 7 9.09 18.03 -6.46
N ARG A 8 10.03 18.02 -5.52
CA ARG A 8 10.81 19.22 -5.18
C ARG A 8 11.74 19.65 -6.30
N ARG A 9 12.30 18.67 -7.02
CA ARG A 9 13.38 18.85 -8.00
C ARG A 9 13.16 17.96 -9.21
N ILE A 10 13.76 18.35 -10.32
CA ILE A 10 13.78 17.60 -11.58
C ILE A 10 15.14 17.78 -12.26
N TRP A 11 15.59 16.81 -13.04
CA TRP A 11 16.81 16.90 -13.82
C TRP A 11 16.53 17.51 -15.19
N ASP A 12 17.07 18.69 -15.44
CA ASP A 12 17.14 19.30 -16.76
C ASP A 12 18.29 18.65 -17.54
N LEU A 13 17.93 17.88 -18.57
CA LEU A 13 18.90 17.16 -19.39
C LEU A 13 19.70 18.09 -20.30
N TYR A 14 19.20 19.24 -20.72
CA TYR A 14 19.97 20.16 -21.56
C TYR A 14 21.03 20.89 -20.75
N ALA A 15 20.64 21.43 -19.59
CA ALA A 15 21.56 22.10 -18.67
C ALA A 15 22.46 21.12 -17.91
N ASN A 16 22.11 19.83 -17.91
CA ASN A 16 22.70 18.77 -17.08
C ASN A 16 22.72 19.16 -15.59
N ARG A 17 21.59 19.65 -15.08
CA ARG A 17 21.45 20.14 -13.69
C ARG A 17 20.12 19.76 -13.08
N VAL A 18 20.13 19.48 -11.79
CA VAL A 18 18.93 19.38 -10.98
C VAL A 18 18.44 20.77 -10.64
N VAL A 19 17.21 21.07 -11.03
CA VAL A 19 16.56 22.37 -10.84
C VAL A 19 15.27 22.20 -10.03
N PRO A 20 14.78 23.26 -9.36
CA PRO A 20 13.46 23.23 -8.75
C PRO A 20 12.37 22.90 -9.78
N TRP A 21 11.38 22.08 -9.41
CA TRP A 21 10.40 21.58 -10.38
C TRP A 21 9.64 22.69 -11.12
N TRP A 22 9.38 23.81 -10.44
CA TRP A 22 8.60 24.92 -10.99
C TRP A 22 9.28 25.61 -12.18
N VAL A 23 10.58 25.36 -12.41
CA VAL A 23 11.32 25.80 -13.60
C VAL A 23 10.82 25.05 -14.83
N ALA A 24 10.62 23.73 -14.71
CA ALA A 24 10.19 22.90 -15.83
C ALA A 24 8.73 23.20 -16.23
N ARG A 25 7.85 23.48 -15.24
CA ARG A 25 6.39 23.69 -15.40
C ARG A 25 5.63 22.54 -16.08
N ARG A 26 6.35 21.52 -16.52
CA ARG A 26 5.92 20.25 -17.11
C ARG A 26 6.85 19.17 -16.56
N TYR A 27 6.29 17.99 -16.35
CA TYR A 27 7.06 16.80 -16.07
C TYR A 27 6.78 15.87 -17.28
N ASP A 28 7.83 15.42 -17.98
CA ASP A 28 7.64 14.62 -19.19
C ASP A 28 8.03 13.16 -18.90
N TRP A 29 9.11 12.95 -18.15
CA TRP A 29 9.68 11.63 -17.91
C TRP A 29 10.01 11.38 -16.45
N ALA A 30 9.89 10.12 -16.04
CA ALA A 30 10.54 9.60 -14.83
C ALA A 30 11.40 8.37 -15.18
N ILE A 31 12.44 8.13 -14.39
CA ILE A 31 13.27 6.93 -14.49
C ILE A 31 13.01 6.07 -13.26
N SER A 32 12.65 4.81 -13.52
CA SER A 32 12.63 3.73 -12.53
C SER A 32 13.78 2.76 -12.81
N HIS A 33 14.26 2.06 -11.78
CA HIS A 33 15.37 1.11 -11.96
C HIS A 33 15.41 0.01 -10.90
N ALA A 34 16.04 -1.12 -11.22
CA ALA A 34 16.31 -2.19 -10.26
C ALA A 34 17.39 -1.79 -9.24
N TRP A 35 17.53 -2.60 -8.19
CA TRP A 35 18.64 -2.49 -7.26
C TRP A 35 19.86 -3.26 -7.77
N VAL A 36 21.04 -2.82 -7.34
CA VAL A 36 22.26 -3.61 -7.43
C VAL A 36 22.83 -3.80 -6.03
N ALA A 37 23.69 -4.79 -5.84
CA ALA A 37 24.33 -5.03 -4.55
C ALA A 37 25.15 -3.82 -4.09
N ASN A 38 25.20 -3.57 -2.77
CA ASN A 38 25.92 -2.43 -2.21
C ASN A 38 27.41 -2.39 -2.61
N ASN A 39 28.06 -3.56 -2.73
CA ASN A 39 29.44 -3.68 -3.19
C ASN A 39 29.63 -3.37 -4.68
N HIS A 40 28.54 -3.29 -5.46
CA HIS A 40 28.51 -2.88 -6.86
C HIS A 40 28.01 -1.45 -7.04
N LEU A 41 27.68 -0.75 -5.95
CA LEU A 41 27.39 0.68 -5.98
C LEU A 41 28.67 1.49 -5.85
N LYS A 42 28.64 2.68 -6.47
CA LYS A 42 29.52 3.81 -6.20
C LYS A 42 28.66 5.00 -5.77
N TYR A 43 29.25 5.90 -4.99
CA TYR A 43 28.60 7.10 -4.45
C TYR A 43 29.38 8.32 -4.94
N GLU A 44 28.88 8.97 -5.98
CA GLU A 44 29.62 10.05 -6.63
C GLU A 44 29.03 11.42 -6.29
N MET A 45 29.90 12.38 -5.94
CA MET A 45 29.53 13.78 -5.81
C MET A 45 29.54 14.41 -7.19
N THR A 46 28.40 14.94 -7.64
CA THR A 46 28.25 15.41 -9.03
C THR A 46 27.94 16.90 -9.10
N PRO A 47 28.39 17.62 -10.15
CA PRO A 47 27.95 18.99 -10.40
C PRO A 47 26.46 19.08 -10.74
N ILE A 48 25.84 17.96 -11.16
CA ILE A 48 24.43 17.89 -11.58
C ILE A 48 23.51 18.31 -10.44
N ASN A 49 23.74 17.81 -9.21
CA ASN A 49 22.99 18.22 -8.02
C ASN A 49 23.70 19.31 -7.20
N GLY A 50 24.66 20.02 -7.81
CA GLY A 50 25.46 21.04 -7.14
C GLY A 50 26.34 20.49 -6.02
N TYR A 51 26.69 19.20 -6.08
CA TYR A 51 27.49 18.48 -5.09
C TYR A 51 26.90 18.58 -3.67
N GLN A 52 25.57 18.56 -3.56
CA GLN A 52 24.89 18.69 -2.28
C GLN A 52 24.66 17.34 -1.58
N TRP A 53 24.64 16.23 -2.33
CA TRP A 53 24.56 14.86 -1.82
C TRP A 53 25.24 13.90 -2.80
N PRO A 54 25.73 12.73 -2.35
CA PRO A 54 26.26 11.73 -3.26
C PRO A 54 25.14 11.06 -4.05
N VAL A 55 25.44 10.63 -5.27
CA VAL A 55 24.52 9.90 -6.14
C VAL A 55 24.89 8.42 -6.11
N PRO A 56 24.07 7.54 -5.48
CA PRO A 56 24.27 6.10 -5.54
C PRO A 56 23.92 5.58 -6.93
N MET A 57 24.86 4.89 -7.57
CA MET A 57 24.62 4.24 -8.86
C MET A 57 25.53 3.02 -9.04
N PRO A 58 25.24 2.09 -9.95
CA PRO A 58 26.14 0.98 -10.26
C PRO A 58 27.53 1.48 -10.69
N LYS A 59 28.59 0.73 -10.36
CA LYS A 59 29.98 1.08 -10.70
C LYS A 59 30.19 1.33 -12.20
N ASP A 60 29.54 0.52 -13.02
CA ASP A 60 29.63 0.59 -14.48
C ASP A 60 28.61 1.57 -15.11
N ALA A 61 27.80 2.23 -14.30
CA ALA A 61 26.86 3.24 -14.75
C ALA A 61 27.52 4.62 -14.91
N ASP A 62 26.97 5.39 -15.84
CA ASP A 62 27.42 6.74 -16.17
C ASP A 62 26.19 7.62 -16.42
N LEU A 63 26.05 8.70 -15.64
CA LEU A 63 24.93 9.64 -15.75
C LEU A 63 24.90 10.34 -17.11
N ASP A 64 26.04 10.57 -17.76
CA ASP A 64 26.06 11.20 -19.08
C ASP A 64 25.52 10.25 -20.15
N ARG A 65 25.73 8.93 -20.00
CA ARG A 65 25.11 7.93 -20.90
C ARG A 65 23.61 7.84 -20.70
N ILE A 66 23.15 7.81 -19.45
CA ILE A 66 21.72 7.85 -19.12
C ILE A 66 21.09 9.12 -19.72
N ARG A 67 21.73 10.28 -19.53
CA ARG A 67 21.30 11.55 -20.11
C ARG A 67 21.16 11.49 -21.62
N ILE A 68 22.16 10.96 -22.33
CA ILE A 68 22.13 10.81 -23.80
C ILE A 68 20.99 9.89 -24.21
N GLU A 69 20.79 8.76 -23.53
CA GLU A 69 19.68 7.84 -23.79
C GLU A 69 18.33 8.55 -23.64
N MET A 70 18.13 9.28 -22.54
CA MET A 70 16.88 10.02 -22.30
C MET A 70 16.66 11.16 -23.31
N LEU A 71 17.70 11.89 -23.69
CA LEU A 71 17.63 12.92 -24.74
C LEU A 71 17.22 12.31 -26.09
N ASN A 72 17.76 11.13 -26.44
CA ASN A 72 17.39 10.41 -27.66
C ASN A 72 15.94 9.91 -27.64
N LEU A 73 15.37 9.64 -26.45
CA LEU A 73 13.95 9.34 -26.26
C LEU A 73 13.07 10.60 -26.28
N GLY A 74 13.66 11.79 -26.44
CA GLY A 74 12.94 13.06 -26.51
C GLY A 74 12.64 13.69 -25.14
N ALA A 75 13.25 13.20 -24.06
CA ALA A 75 13.09 13.81 -22.75
C ALA A 75 13.81 15.17 -22.68
N VAL A 76 13.18 16.15 -22.02
CA VAL A 76 13.79 17.44 -21.67
C VAL A 76 14.05 17.49 -20.17
N TYR A 77 13.03 17.15 -19.39
CA TYR A 77 13.07 17.07 -17.93
C TYR A 77 12.74 15.67 -17.46
N VAL A 78 13.57 15.13 -16.57
CA VAL A 78 13.44 13.78 -16.03
C VAL A 78 13.45 13.82 -14.52
N TRP A 79 12.52 13.11 -13.88
CA TRP A 79 12.66 12.79 -12.47
C TRP A 79 13.42 11.47 -12.30
N LEU A 80 14.53 11.51 -11.56
CA LEU A 80 15.32 10.36 -11.18
C LEU A 80 15.59 10.48 -9.67
N ASP A 81 15.13 9.50 -8.89
CA ASP A 81 15.16 9.51 -7.42
C ASP A 81 16.56 9.78 -6.83
N VAL A 82 17.60 9.12 -7.35
CA VAL A 82 18.99 9.28 -6.89
C VAL A 82 19.54 10.70 -7.14
N LEU A 83 18.97 11.44 -8.10
CA LEU A 83 19.32 12.83 -8.40
C LEU A 83 18.35 13.85 -7.80
N CYS A 84 17.07 13.53 -7.66
CA CYS A 84 16.04 14.50 -7.30
C CYS A 84 15.71 14.48 -5.80
N LEU A 85 15.95 13.35 -5.13
CA LEU A 85 15.90 13.20 -3.68
C LEU A 85 17.31 13.23 -3.11
N ARG A 86 17.48 13.86 -1.94
CA ARG A 86 18.72 13.77 -1.18
C ARG A 86 18.98 12.31 -0.80
N GLN A 87 20.20 11.83 -0.98
CA GLN A 87 20.56 10.44 -0.73
C GLN A 87 21.42 10.31 0.53
N VAL A 88 21.42 9.11 1.10
CA VAL A 88 22.27 8.76 2.24
C VAL A 88 23.71 8.52 1.80
N GLY A 89 24.66 8.81 2.68
CA GLY A 89 26.07 8.46 2.51
C GLY A 89 26.98 9.68 2.44
N GLN A 90 28.28 9.40 2.52
CA GLN A 90 29.34 10.36 2.27
C GLN A 90 29.96 10.01 0.92
N GLY A 91 30.17 11.00 0.07
CA GLY A 91 30.88 10.85 -1.19
C GLY A 91 32.16 11.68 -1.17
N GLU A 92 33.14 11.29 -1.98
CA GLU A 92 34.34 12.10 -2.21
C GLU A 92 33.93 13.36 -2.98
N ASP A 93 34.05 14.53 -2.33
CA ASP A 93 33.75 15.80 -2.98
C ASP A 93 35.03 16.34 -3.62
N PRO A 94 35.09 16.50 -4.95
CA PRO A 94 36.30 16.95 -5.63
C PRO A 94 36.69 18.39 -5.27
N ARG A 95 35.82 19.13 -4.57
CA ARG A 95 36.09 20.49 -4.06
C ARG A 95 36.68 20.49 -2.66
N GLY A 96 36.79 19.33 -2.02
CA GLY A 96 37.21 19.13 -0.63
C GLY A 96 36.12 18.46 0.20
N ASN A 97 36.50 17.47 1.01
CA ASN A 97 35.54 16.70 1.80
C ASN A 97 34.87 17.57 2.88
N PRO A 98 33.52 17.58 2.94
CA PRO A 98 32.78 18.28 3.99
C PRO A 98 33.20 17.85 5.39
N SER A 99 33.13 18.78 6.35
CA SER A 99 33.30 18.43 7.77
C SER A 99 32.19 17.48 8.23
N GLN A 100 32.42 16.77 9.33
CA GLN A 100 31.39 15.90 9.91
C GLN A 100 30.12 16.70 10.26
N GLU A 101 30.27 17.91 10.80
CA GLU A 101 29.13 18.79 11.12
C GLU A 101 28.32 19.14 9.86
N GLU A 102 28.98 19.37 8.72
CA GLU A 102 28.28 19.63 7.47
C GLU A 102 27.52 18.39 6.99
N TRP A 103 28.11 17.20 7.11
CA TRP A 103 27.42 15.95 6.80
C TRP A 103 26.20 15.72 7.70
N ASP A 104 26.31 16.00 9.00
CA ASP A 104 25.20 15.89 9.92
C ASP A 104 24.05 16.85 9.55
N ARG A 105 24.37 18.08 9.13
CA ARG A 105 23.39 19.05 8.61
C ARG A 105 22.74 18.56 7.32
N ARG A 106 23.52 18.00 6.37
CA ARG A 106 22.99 17.44 5.12
C ARG A 106 22.06 16.25 5.38
N GLU A 107 22.41 15.39 6.33
CA GLU A 107 21.60 14.25 6.75
C GLU A 107 20.31 14.67 7.46
N ALA A 108 20.36 15.70 8.31
CA ALA A 108 19.16 16.29 8.91
C ALA A 108 18.22 16.86 7.84
N LEU A 109 18.75 17.62 6.87
CA LEU A 109 17.97 18.12 5.73
C LEU A 109 17.36 16.99 4.89
N ARG A 110 18.10 15.91 4.64
CA ARG A 110 17.60 14.73 3.94
C ARG A 110 16.39 14.14 4.67
N LYS A 111 16.49 13.95 5.99
CA LYS A 111 15.37 13.41 6.79
C LYS A 111 14.14 14.31 6.73
N GLU A 112 14.30 15.62 6.85
CA GLU A 112 13.18 16.57 6.75
C GLU A 112 12.55 16.59 5.35
N GLU A 113 13.35 16.56 4.29
CA GLU A 113 12.84 16.47 2.92
C GLU A 113 12.12 15.14 2.67
N TRP A 114 12.66 14.03 3.17
CA TRP A 114 12.07 12.70 2.97
C TRP A 114 10.69 12.55 3.61
N LYS A 115 10.43 13.20 4.75
CA LYS A 115 9.10 13.21 5.39
C LYS A 115 7.98 13.56 4.43
N VAL A 116 8.27 14.41 3.45
CA VAL A 116 7.29 14.99 2.53
C VAL A 116 7.46 14.48 1.10
N ASP A 117 8.71 14.30 0.65
CA ASP A 117 8.98 13.96 -0.74
C ASP A 117 8.75 12.46 -1.01
N VAL A 118 9.13 11.55 -0.08
CA VAL A 118 9.00 10.09 -0.26
C VAL A 118 7.53 9.62 -0.39
N PRO A 119 6.58 10.06 0.46
CA PRO A 119 5.17 9.69 0.31
C PRO A 119 4.52 10.14 -1.02
N THR A 120 5.15 11.06 -1.74
CA THR A 120 4.61 11.66 -2.98
C THR A 120 5.18 11.04 -4.25
N ILE A 121 6.14 10.11 -4.15
CA ILE A 121 6.80 9.46 -5.29
C ILE A 121 5.78 8.85 -6.26
N GLY A 122 4.75 8.17 -5.75
CA GLY A 122 3.71 7.59 -6.61
C GLY A 122 2.99 8.62 -7.50
N TRP A 123 2.83 9.87 -7.03
CA TRP A 123 2.30 10.94 -7.87
C TRP A 123 3.26 11.33 -8.97
N VAL A 124 4.58 11.37 -8.71
CA VAL A 124 5.58 11.67 -9.73
C VAL A 124 5.44 10.71 -10.91
N TYR A 125 5.45 9.40 -10.65
CA TYR A 125 5.30 8.38 -11.68
C TYR A 125 3.94 8.43 -12.35
N HIS A 126 2.84 8.50 -11.58
CA HIS A 126 1.50 8.58 -12.14
C HIS A 126 1.29 9.78 -13.04
N SER A 127 1.90 10.91 -12.66
CA SER A 127 1.79 12.14 -13.41
C SER A 127 2.58 12.01 -14.72
N ALA A 128 3.79 11.44 -14.69
CA ALA A 128 4.74 11.32 -15.81
C ALA A 128 4.10 10.84 -17.12
N GLN A 129 4.43 11.51 -18.23
CA GLN A 129 3.95 11.12 -19.56
C GLN A 129 4.56 9.79 -19.99
N HIS A 130 5.83 9.57 -19.64
CA HIS A 130 6.57 8.35 -19.92
C HIS A 130 7.45 7.94 -18.74
N VAL A 131 7.66 6.62 -18.58
CA VAL A 131 8.58 6.08 -17.58
C VAL A 131 9.60 5.18 -18.27
N ALA A 132 10.87 5.52 -18.15
CA ALA A 132 11.97 4.68 -18.59
C ALA A 132 12.40 3.76 -17.44
N CYS A 133 12.43 2.45 -17.66
CA CYS A 133 12.70 1.46 -16.62
C CYS A 133 13.97 0.65 -16.91
N TYR A 134 14.99 0.82 -16.07
CA TYR A 134 16.22 0.02 -16.12
C TYR A 134 16.08 -1.25 -15.25
N LEU A 135 15.60 -2.34 -15.87
CA LEU A 135 15.26 -3.58 -15.17
C LEU A 135 16.46 -4.35 -14.57
N SER A 136 17.68 -4.06 -15.01
CA SER A 136 18.92 -4.70 -14.53
C SER A 136 19.76 -3.80 -13.61
N GLY A 137 19.30 -2.57 -13.36
CA GLY A 137 19.99 -1.56 -12.55
C GLY A 137 20.22 -0.28 -13.33
N LEU A 138 20.21 0.86 -12.63
CA LEU A 138 20.28 2.20 -13.24
C LEU A 138 21.45 2.33 -14.21
N GLY A 139 21.18 2.66 -15.48
CA GLY A 139 22.21 2.85 -16.52
C GLY A 139 22.89 1.57 -17.00
N LEU A 140 22.49 0.40 -16.51
CA LEU A 140 23.02 -0.88 -16.96
C LEU A 140 22.26 -1.42 -18.18
N PRO A 141 22.93 -2.18 -19.06
CA PRO A 141 22.25 -2.90 -20.14
C PRO A 141 21.16 -3.83 -19.62
N LEU A 142 20.05 -3.93 -20.35
CA LEU A 142 19.01 -4.92 -20.10
C LEU A 142 19.60 -6.32 -20.24
N ARG A 143 19.62 -7.08 -19.14
CA ARG A 143 20.20 -8.42 -19.09
C ARG A 143 19.43 -9.30 -18.10
N PHE A 144 18.94 -10.42 -18.62
CA PHE A 144 18.44 -11.56 -17.84
C PHE A 144 19.01 -12.83 -18.47
N GLN A 145 19.75 -13.61 -17.70
CA GLN A 145 20.42 -14.83 -18.16
C GLN A 145 19.43 -15.99 -18.20
N CYS A 146 18.54 -16.07 -17.22
CA CYS A 146 17.56 -17.14 -17.11
C CYS A 146 16.26 -16.67 -16.43
N PRO A 147 15.16 -17.43 -16.54
CA PRO A 147 13.89 -17.10 -15.87
C PRO A 147 14.01 -16.96 -14.34
N GLU A 148 15.00 -17.61 -13.73
CA GLU A 148 15.22 -17.57 -12.29
C GLU A 148 15.65 -16.18 -11.80
N ASP A 149 16.26 -15.36 -12.67
CA ASP A 149 16.67 -13.99 -12.35
C ASP A 149 15.46 -13.08 -11.99
N PHE A 150 14.25 -13.42 -12.46
CA PHE A 150 13.03 -12.67 -12.14
C PHE A 150 12.61 -12.84 -10.68
N TYR A 151 13.09 -13.87 -9.98
CA TYR A 151 12.81 -14.13 -8.57
C TYR A 151 13.91 -13.57 -7.63
N ASP A 152 14.99 -12.98 -8.16
CA ASP A 152 16.01 -12.33 -7.32
C ASP A 152 15.38 -11.16 -6.55
N GLU A 153 15.71 -11.03 -5.27
CA GLU A 153 15.13 -10.01 -4.39
C GLU A 153 15.40 -8.56 -4.86
N ARG A 154 16.43 -8.36 -5.69
CA ARG A 154 16.82 -7.06 -6.25
C ARG A 154 16.20 -6.81 -7.63
N CYS A 155 15.61 -7.83 -8.24
CA CYS A 155 14.90 -7.68 -9.50
C CYS A 155 13.81 -6.62 -9.36
N TRP A 156 13.67 -5.77 -10.38
CA TRP A 156 12.71 -4.68 -10.35
C TRP A 156 11.28 -5.16 -10.03
N PHE A 157 10.85 -6.28 -10.61
CA PHE A 157 9.52 -6.85 -10.38
C PHE A 157 9.22 -7.15 -8.91
N ASN A 158 10.24 -7.44 -8.11
CA ASN A 158 10.07 -7.82 -6.70
C ASN A 158 10.14 -6.65 -5.72
N ARG A 159 10.44 -5.43 -6.17
CA ARG A 159 10.50 -4.27 -5.26
C ARG A 159 9.10 -3.86 -4.79
N ALA A 160 9.00 -3.39 -3.55
CA ALA A 160 7.77 -2.84 -2.98
C ALA A 160 7.28 -1.59 -3.73
N TRP A 161 8.22 -0.76 -4.19
CA TRP A 161 7.92 0.49 -4.91
C TRP A 161 7.40 0.27 -6.33
N THR A 162 7.68 -0.87 -6.95
CA THR A 162 7.34 -1.16 -8.36
C THR A 162 5.87 -0.96 -8.71
N LEU A 163 4.95 -1.28 -7.79
CA LEU A 163 3.52 -1.03 -8.01
C LEU A 163 3.17 0.46 -8.15
N GLN A 164 3.90 1.34 -7.47
CA GLN A 164 3.74 2.79 -7.61
C GLN A 164 4.46 3.33 -8.87
N GLU A 165 5.58 2.70 -9.24
CA GLU A 165 6.42 3.10 -10.38
C GLU A 165 5.85 2.63 -11.73
N THR A 166 4.93 1.66 -11.73
CA THR A 166 4.31 1.08 -12.95
C THR A 166 3.20 1.99 -13.50
N VAL A 167 3.33 2.36 -14.77
CA VAL A 167 2.37 3.20 -15.52
C VAL A 167 2.13 2.68 -16.94
N TYR A 168 1.10 3.20 -17.62
CA TYR A 168 0.70 2.76 -18.96
C TYR A 168 1.81 2.95 -20.02
N ASN A 169 2.55 4.05 -19.92
CA ASN A 169 3.60 4.42 -20.87
C ASN A 169 5.01 4.03 -20.39
N LEU A 170 5.14 2.82 -19.85
CA LEU A 170 6.44 2.29 -19.41
C LEU A 170 7.25 1.76 -20.60
N SER A 171 8.52 2.19 -20.68
CA SER A 171 9.49 1.75 -21.68
C SER A 171 10.69 1.11 -21.02
N VAL A 172 11.15 -0.03 -21.53
CA VAL A 172 12.36 -0.70 -21.02
C VAL A 172 13.60 0.03 -21.54
N ALA A 173 14.41 0.55 -20.62
CA ALA A 173 15.67 1.25 -20.89
C ALA A 173 16.87 0.29 -20.89
N GLY A 174 18.06 0.80 -21.26
CA GLY A 174 19.29 0.01 -21.30
C GLY A 174 19.33 -0.97 -22.47
N ARG A 175 18.54 -0.72 -23.53
CA ARG A 175 18.56 -1.56 -24.74
C ARG A 175 19.75 -1.16 -25.60
N THR A 176 20.69 -2.09 -25.78
CA THR A 176 22.00 -1.82 -26.40
C THR A 176 22.00 -1.88 -27.93
N ALA A 177 20.87 -2.10 -28.61
CA ALA A 177 20.87 -2.27 -30.07
C ALA A 177 19.64 -1.72 -30.81
N LYS A 178 19.87 -1.44 -32.10
CA LYS A 178 18.82 -1.20 -33.09
C LYS A 178 17.92 -2.44 -33.21
N LYS A 179 16.61 -2.21 -33.32
CA LYS A 179 15.56 -3.24 -33.53
C LYS A 179 16.05 -4.34 -34.49
N GLY A 180 16.11 -5.58 -34.01
CA GLY A 180 16.19 -6.78 -34.86
C GLY A 180 17.44 -7.67 -34.74
N ILE A 181 18.60 -7.19 -34.26
CA ILE A 181 19.85 -8.00 -34.31
C ILE A 181 20.44 -8.36 -32.93
N ALA A 182 20.32 -7.52 -31.90
CA ALA A 182 20.91 -7.83 -30.58
C ALA A 182 19.91 -8.12 -29.44
N ASP A 183 18.61 -8.04 -29.71
CA ASP A 183 17.58 -8.51 -28.76
C ASP A 183 17.81 -10.01 -28.41
N GLU A 184 18.45 -10.77 -29.30
CA GLU A 184 18.82 -12.18 -29.11
C GLU A 184 20.12 -12.39 -28.32
N MET A 185 21.03 -11.40 -28.24
CA MET A 185 22.31 -11.55 -27.51
C MET A 185 22.18 -11.39 -25.99
N PHE A 186 21.16 -10.67 -25.52
CA PHE A 186 21.02 -10.31 -24.09
C PHE A 186 19.79 -10.93 -23.40
N LEU A 187 18.85 -11.46 -24.19
CA LEU A 187 17.69 -12.20 -23.70
C LEU A 187 17.49 -13.43 -24.59
N THR A 188 17.49 -14.62 -24.00
CA THR A 188 17.03 -15.80 -24.73
C THR A 188 15.56 -15.67 -25.11
N GLY A 189 15.09 -16.38 -26.13
CA GLY A 189 13.66 -16.37 -26.51
C GLY A 189 12.73 -16.70 -25.34
N ARG A 190 13.15 -17.63 -24.45
CA ARG A 190 12.42 -17.97 -23.22
C ARG A 190 12.40 -16.79 -22.25
N THR A 191 13.55 -16.18 -21.96
CA THR A 191 13.66 -15.05 -21.04
C THR A 191 12.86 -13.83 -21.53
N LYS A 192 12.85 -13.58 -22.84
CA LYS A 192 12.04 -12.53 -23.47
C LYS A 192 10.54 -12.77 -23.28
N LEU A 193 10.08 -14.02 -23.42
CA LEU A 193 8.69 -14.37 -23.16
C LEU A 193 8.31 -14.14 -21.69
N PHE A 194 9.17 -14.56 -20.76
CA PHE A 194 8.96 -14.30 -19.32
C PHE A 194 8.87 -12.81 -19.02
N LEU A 195 9.79 -11.99 -19.56
CA LEU A 195 9.74 -10.54 -19.39
C LEU A 195 8.40 -9.93 -19.85
N LEU A 196 7.90 -10.36 -21.01
CA LEU A 196 6.62 -9.87 -21.54
C LEU A 196 5.44 -10.30 -20.65
N ILE A 197 5.46 -11.52 -20.12
CA ILE A 197 4.44 -12.01 -19.19
C ILE A 197 4.47 -11.19 -17.90
N GLU A 198 5.64 -10.98 -17.29
CA GLU A 198 5.77 -10.20 -16.06
C GLU A 198 5.29 -8.75 -16.23
N LEU A 199 5.65 -8.09 -17.34
CA LEU A 199 5.17 -6.74 -17.65
C LEU A 199 3.64 -6.70 -17.84
N ALA A 200 3.08 -7.66 -18.58
CA ALA A 200 1.63 -7.72 -18.80
C ALA A 200 0.86 -8.02 -17.51
N THR A 201 1.40 -8.89 -16.65
CA THR A 201 0.85 -9.18 -15.34
C THR A 201 0.85 -7.90 -14.49
N LEU A 202 1.98 -7.23 -14.31
CA LEU A 202 2.05 -5.98 -13.56
C LEU A 202 1.11 -4.89 -14.08
N GLU A 203 0.99 -4.77 -15.41
CA GLU A 203 0.05 -3.82 -16.02
C GLU A 203 -1.40 -4.19 -15.64
N HIS A 204 -1.76 -5.47 -15.72
CA HIS A 204 -3.09 -5.95 -15.32
C HIS A 204 -3.36 -5.72 -13.83
N GLU A 205 -2.41 -6.02 -12.95
CA GLU A 205 -2.51 -5.82 -11.51
C GLU A 205 -2.68 -4.34 -11.15
N ARG A 206 -1.96 -3.46 -11.85
CA ARG A 206 -1.99 -2.03 -11.54
C ARG A 206 -3.19 -1.30 -12.15
N MET A 207 -3.47 -1.59 -13.41
CA MET A 207 -4.45 -0.91 -14.26
C MET A 207 -5.78 -1.64 -14.37
N GLY A 208 -5.88 -2.85 -13.82
CA GLY A 208 -7.11 -3.62 -13.75
C GLY A 208 -8.24 -2.79 -13.13
N MET A 209 -9.43 -2.93 -13.71
CA MET A 209 -10.68 -2.34 -13.22
C MET A 209 -11.26 -3.18 -12.08
N GLU A 210 -10.41 -3.58 -11.13
CA GLU A 210 -10.83 -4.31 -9.95
C GLU A 210 -11.66 -3.40 -9.03
N PRO A 211 -12.72 -3.93 -8.40
CA PRO A 211 -13.41 -3.24 -7.32
C PRO A 211 -12.43 -2.83 -6.20
N PRO A 212 -12.61 -1.65 -5.55
CA PRO A 212 -11.64 -1.10 -4.59
C PRO A 212 -11.17 -2.05 -3.48
N GLY A 213 -12.06 -2.88 -2.93
CA GLY A 213 -11.69 -3.86 -1.91
C GLY A 213 -10.92 -5.06 -2.45
N GLN A 214 -11.19 -5.49 -3.69
CA GLN A 214 -10.37 -6.51 -4.35
C GLN A 214 -8.97 -5.95 -4.60
N LYS A 215 -8.89 -4.71 -5.11
CA LYS A 215 -7.63 -4.01 -5.34
C LYS A 215 -6.82 -3.88 -4.06
N LEU A 216 -7.44 -3.55 -2.93
CA LEU A 216 -6.73 -3.52 -1.64
C LEU A 216 -6.18 -4.91 -1.26
N LEU A 217 -7.01 -5.96 -1.31
CA LEU A 217 -6.57 -7.32 -0.97
C LEU A 217 -5.40 -7.75 -1.87
N HIS A 218 -5.49 -7.43 -3.16
CA HIS A 218 -4.43 -7.64 -4.13
C HIS A 218 -3.15 -6.94 -3.68
N LEU A 219 -3.20 -5.62 -3.46
CA LEU A 219 -2.06 -4.82 -3.03
C LEU A 219 -1.41 -5.32 -1.73
N LEU A 220 -2.22 -5.79 -0.77
CA LEU A 220 -1.71 -6.36 0.48
C LEU A 220 -0.99 -7.70 0.27
N LYS A 221 -1.49 -8.55 -0.65
CA LYS A 221 -0.80 -9.78 -1.04
C LYS A 221 0.52 -9.48 -1.74
N GLU A 222 0.52 -8.51 -2.64
CA GLU A 222 1.73 -8.08 -3.32
C GLU A 222 2.78 -7.54 -2.33
N MET A 223 2.39 -6.67 -1.40
CA MET A 223 3.31 -6.14 -0.39
C MET A 223 3.86 -7.23 0.54
N LYS A 224 3.11 -8.33 0.75
CA LYS A 224 3.59 -9.47 1.53
C LYS A 224 4.80 -10.12 0.88
N GLU A 225 4.74 -10.39 -0.43
CA GLU A 225 5.79 -11.10 -1.17
C GLU A 225 6.96 -10.20 -1.61
N ARG A 226 6.67 -8.92 -1.88
CA ARG A 226 7.68 -7.96 -2.37
C ARG A 226 8.76 -7.63 -1.35
N LYS A 227 9.87 -7.10 -1.82
CA LYS A 227 11.10 -6.78 -1.08
C LYS A 227 11.25 -5.27 -0.94
N SER A 228 11.82 -4.83 0.19
CA SER A 228 11.99 -3.43 0.55
C SER A 228 13.35 -3.23 1.21
N SER A 229 14.07 -2.16 0.87
CA SER A 229 15.34 -1.83 1.53
C SER A 229 15.13 -1.45 2.99
N LYS A 230 14.03 -0.75 3.29
CA LYS A 230 13.59 -0.48 4.66
C LYS A 230 12.22 -1.12 4.90
N PRO A 231 11.98 -1.74 6.06
CA PRO A 231 10.69 -2.37 6.34
C PRO A 231 9.49 -1.42 6.14
N VAL A 232 9.61 -0.17 6.57
CA VAL A 232 8.57 0.87 6.42
C VAL A 232 8.20 1.18 4.97
N ASP A 233 9.08 0.89 4.00
CA ASP A 233 8.83 1.19 2.59
C ASP A 233 7.65 0.39 2.02
N LYS A 234 7.33 -0.78 2.58
CA LYS A 234 6.13 -1.53 2.17
C LYS A 234 4.84 -0.78 2.52
N VAL A 235 4.82 -0.12 3.67
CA VAL A 235 3.69 0.72 4.08
C VAL A 235 3.65 1.99 3.23
N ALA A 236 4.79 2.66 3.04
CA ALA A 236 4.89 3.85 2.20
C ALA A 236 4.51 3.56 0.73
N GLY A 237 4.84 2.37 0.23
CA GLY A 237 4.46 1.86 -1.08
C GLY A 237 2.96 1.69 -1.28
N LEU A 238 2.15 1.66 -0.21
CA LEU A 238 0.68 1.61 -0.32
C LEU A 238 0.03 3.00 -0.39
N VAL A 239 0.69 4.03 0.14
CA VAL A 239 0.12 5.39 0.33
C VAL A 239 -0.55 5.92 -0.93
N PHE A 240 0.17 5.89 -2.06
CA PHE A 240 -0.37 6.38 -3.34
C PHE A 240 -1.40 5.41 -3.95
N LEU A 241 -1.18 4.11 -3.79
CA LEU A 241 -2.01 3.06 -4.39
C LEU A 241 -3.43 3.04 -3.83
N LEU A 242 -3.58 3.38 -2.53
CA LEU A 242 -4.86 3.47 -1.84
C LEU A 242 -5.63 4.76 -2.12
N GLN A 243 -5.08 5.67 -2.93
CA GLN A 243 -5.71 6.93 -3.34
C GLN A 243 -6.22 7.79 -2.16
N LEU A 244 -5.52 7.77 -1.03
CA LEU A 244 -5.93 8.48 0.18
C LEU A 244 -6.08 10.00 -0.06
N LYS A 245 -7.04 10.65 0.61
CA LYS A 245 -7.21 12.11 0.52
C LYS A 245 -6.02 12.85 1.14
N HIS A 246 -5.52 12.30 2.25
CA HIS A 246 -4.35 12.79 2.96
C HIS A 246 -3.32 11.66 3.06
N ILE A 247 -2.04 12.02 2.93
CA ILE A 247 -0.92 11.09 3.08
C ILE A 247 -0.18 11.38 4.40
N PRO A 248 0.25 10.33 5.14
CA PRO A 248 1.10 10.47 6.32
C PRO A 248 2.51 10.91 5.89
N ILE A 249 3.30 11.38 6.86
CA ILE A 249 4.71 11.66 6.60
C ILE A 249 5.51 10.35 6.53
N TYR A 250 6.66 10.37 5.87
CA TYR A 250 7.59 9.24 5.90
C TYR A 250 8.61 9.42 7.01
N ASP A 251 8.72 8.45 7.91
CA ASP A 251 9.81 8.37 8.86
C ASP A 251 10.54 7.03 8.71
N ALA A 252 11.81 7.11 8.31
CA ALA A 252 12.66 5.94 8.10
C ALA A 252 12.98 5.16 9.38
N VAL A 253 12.87 5.79 10.56
CA VAL A 253 13.15 5.15 11.85
C VAL A 253 11.88 4.66 12.55
N GLN A 254 10.71 5.02 12.04
CA GLN A 254 9.42 4.58 12.55
C GLN A 254 9.24 3.08 12.34
N SER A 255 8.56 2.43 13.30
CA SER A 255 8.20 1.02 13.17
C SER A 255 7.11 0.84 12.10
N GLU A 256 7.09 -0.32 11.43
CA GLU A 256 6.05 -0.61 10.43
C GLU A 256 4.63 -0.57 11.01
N GLU A 257 4.48 -0.94 12.29
CA GLU A 257 3.20 -0.92 13.00
C GLU A 257 2.70 0.50 13.24
N ASP A 258 3.60 1.43 13.58
CA ASP A 258 3.24 2.83 13.78
C ASP A 258 2.91 3.51 12.44
N ALA A 259 3.72 3.24 11.40
CA ALA A 259 3.48 3.76 10.06
C ALA A 259 2.13 3.26 9.49
N TRP A 260 1.81 1.98 9.73
CA TRP A 260 0.53 1.40 9.37
C TRP A 260 -0.64 2.03 10.14
N ALA A 261 -0.46 2.28 11.44
CA ALA A 261 -1.48 2.96 12.24
C ALA A 261 -1.75 4.38 11.75
N GLU A 262 -0.71 5.14 11.41
CA GLU A 262 -0.83 6.48 10.81
C GLU A 262 -1.51 6.46 9.46
N LEU A 263 -1.17 5.51 8.58
CA LEU A 263 -1.83 5.31 7.29
C LEU A 263 -3.34 5.10 7.48
N LEU A 264 -3.73 4.23 8.42
CA LEU A 264 -5.14 3.98 8.72
C LEU A 264 -5.85 5.18 9.34
N ASN A 265 -5.15 6.03 10.11
CA ASN A 265 -5.75 7.25 10.67
C ASN A 265 -6.18 8.24 9.58
N VAL A 266 -5.44 8.31 8.47
CA VAL A 266 -5.75 9.18 7.33
C VAL A 266 -6.52 8.49 6.20
N ALA A 267 -6.79 7.20 6.35
CA ALA A 267 -7.55 6.41 5.39
C ALA A 267 -9.01 6.87 5.27
N ASP A 268 -9.60 6.65 4.09
CA ASP A 268 -11.04 6.84 3.86
C ASP A 268 -11.87 6.03 4.89
N GLU A 269 -13.00 6.57 5.32
CA GLU A 269 -13.87 5.93 6.31
C GLU A 269 -14.36 4.55 5.87
N ARG A 270 -14.51 4.30 4.56
CA ARG A 270 -14.95 3.01 4.00
C ARG A 270 -13.85 1.97 4.07
N LEU A 271 -12.60 2.37 3.85
CA LEU A 271 -11.43 1.48 3.99
C LEU A 271 -11.30 0.99 5.43
N ARG A 272 -11.50 1.89 6.40
CA ARG A 272 -11.54 1.55 7.83
C ARG A 272 -12.72 0.63 8.18
N THR A 273 -13.93 0.94 7.70
CA THR A 273 -15.09 0.04 7.87
C THR A 273 -14.82 -1.34 7.30
N MET A 274 -14.19 -1.43 6.14
CA MET A 274 -13.84 -2.70 5.54
C MET A 274 -12.95 -3.51 6.49
N PHE A 275 -11.88 -2.95 7.05
CA PHE A 275 -11.06 -3.67 8.04
C PHE A 275 -11.82 -4.06 9.31
N LEU A 276 -12.72 -3.20 9.80
CA LEU A 276 -13.56 -3.49 10.96
C LEU A 276 -14.42 -4.75 10.74
N PHE A 277 -15.04 -4.91 9.56
CA PHE A 277 -15.98 -6.00 9.27
C PHE A 277 -15.38 -7.21 8.53
N TRP A 278 -14.25 -7.06 7.85
CA TRP A 278 -13.64 -8.12 7.05
C TRP A 278 -12.58 -8.91 7.82
N TYR A 279 -11.72 -8.24 8.59
CA TYR A 279 -10.59 -8.91 9.23
C TYR A 279 -11.00 -9.49 10.61
N PRO A 280 -10.90 -10.79 10.86
CA PRO A 280 -11.53 -11.41 12.03
C PRO A 280 -10.78 -11.21 13.34
N LYS A 281 -9.44 -11.19 13.32
CA LYS A 281 -8.64 -11.09 14.54
C LYS A 281 -8.38 -9.61 14.87
N PRO A 282 -8.70 -9.14 16.08
CA PRO A 282 -8.23 -7.84 16.54
C PRO A 282 -6.70 -7.87 16.75
N LYS A 283 -6.08 -6.70 16.87
CA LYS A 283 -4.70 -6.58 17.38
C LYS A 283 -4.66 -7.09 18.82
N GLY A 284 -3.53 -7.64 19.27
CA GLY A 284 -3.40 -8.34 20.57
C GLY A 284 -3.84 -7.55 21.82
N ASN A 285 -4.01 -6.23 21.74
CA ASN A 285 -4.56 -5.39 22.81
C ASN A 285 -6.09 -5.15 22.71
N GLY A 286 -6.79 -5.81 21.78
CA GLY A 286 -8.22 -5.63 21.54
C GLY A 286 -8.57 -4.55 20.51
N SER A 287 -7.57 -3.92 19.86
CA SER A 287 -7.84 -2.91 18.84
C SER A 287 -8.52 -3.53 17.61
N TRP A 288 -9.53 -2.84 17.09
CA TRP A 288 -10.37 -3.38 16.01
C TRP A 288 -9.65 -3.54 14.66
N ARG A 289 -8.54 -2.80 14.48
CA ARG A 289 -7.71 -2.76 13.28
C ARG A 289 -6.76 -3.95 13.24
N PRO A 290 -6.51 -4.56 12.07
CA PRO A 290 -5.42 -5.52 11.94
C PRO A 290 -4.07 -4.82 12.14
N SER A 291 -3.13 -5.52 12.77
CA SER A 291 -1.74 -5.10 12.85
C SER A 291 -1.03 -5.29 11.51
N TRP A 292 0.05 -4.54 11.26
CA TRP A 292 0.86 -4.74 10.06
C TRP A 292 1.41 -6.18 10.00
N LYS A 293 1.95 -6.67 11.12
CA LYS A 293 2.43 -8.04 11.27
C LYS A 293 1.35 -9.07 10.90
N GLN A 294 0.12 -8.90 11.36
CA GLN A 294 -1.00 -9.78 11.01
C GLN A 294 -1.24 -9.85 9.49
N LEU A 295 -1.21 -8.70 8.80
CA LEU A 295 -1.37 -8.65 7.35
C LEU A 295 -0.21 -9.30 6.60
N MET A 296 1.01 -9.17 7.12
CA MET A 296 2.21 -9.71 6.47
C MET A 296 2.43 -11.21 6.76
N THR A 297 1.95 -11.75 7.89
CA THR A 297 2.22 -13.16 8.24
C THR A 297 1.03 -14.08 8.03
N GLU A 298 -0.20 -13.60 8.25
CA GLU A 298 -1.37 -14.46 8.21
C GLU A 298 -1.95 -14.63 6.80
N THR A 299 -2.81 -15.63 6.63
CA THR A 299 -3.62 -15.80 5.41
C THR A 299 -4.82 -14.87 5.45
N PHE A 300 -5.06 -14.15 4.36
CA PHE A 300 -6.23 -13.28 4.26
C PHE A 300 -7.54 -14.08 4.28
N PRO A 301 -8.57 -13.63 5.03
CA PRO A 301 -9.88 -14.23 4.97
C PRO A 301 -10.52 -14.03 3.59
N TYR A 302 -11.49 -14.89 3.25
CA TYR A 302 -12.33 -14.68 2.07
C TYR A 302 -12.89 -13.25 2.07
N LEU A 303 -12.90 -12.58 0.91
CA LEU A 303 -13.41 -11.22 0.74
C LEU A 303 -14.81 -11.25 0.11
N PRO A 304 -15.87 -11.08 0.91
CA PRO A 304 -17.25 -11.03 0.41
C PRO A 304 -17.49 -9.96 -0.64
N TYR A 305 -18.40 -10.24 -1.57
CA TYR A 305 -18.75 -9.33 -2.67
C TYR A 305 -19.07 -7.90 -2.24
N MET A 306 -19.73 -7.70 -1.10
CA MET A 306 -20.03 -6.36 -0.58
C MET A 306 -18.77 -5.52 -0.34
N PHE A 307 -17.75 -6.12 0.26
CA PHE A 307 -16.50 -5.43 0.58
C PHE A 307 -15.63 -5.21 -0.65
N GLN A 308 -15.92 -5.90 -1.77
CA GLN A 308 -15.22 -5.67 -3.02
C GLN A 308 -15.51 -4.26 -3.57
N LYS A 309 -16.76 -3.79 -3.53
CA LYS A 309 -17.16 -2.52 -4.17
C LYS A 309 -17.21 -1.28 -3.27
N PHE A 310 -17.16 -1.45 -1.94
CA PHE A 310 -17.39 -0.38 -0.95
C PHE A 310 -18.78 0.29 -1.04
N ASP A 311 -19.75 -0.37 -1.67
CA ASP A 311 -21.08 0.19 -1.86
C ASP A 311 -21.86 0.26 -0.54
N ASN A 312 -22.33 1.46 -0.18
CA ASN A 312 -23.20 1.72 0.99
C ASN A 312 -22.62 1.28 2.35
N LEU A 313 -21.29 1.24 2.50
CA LEU A 313 -20.68 0.98 3.80
C LEU A 313 -20.86 2.20 4.73
N PRO A 314 -21.36 2.02 5.97
CA PRO A 314 -21.27 3.05 7.00
C PRO A 314 -19.80 3.41 7.28
N GLY A 315 -19.54 4.60 7.81
CA GLY A 315 -18.19 5.10 8.04
C GLY A 315 -17.61 4.71 9.40
N VAL A 316 -16.34 4.32 9.43
CA VAL A 316 -15.49 4.38 10.62
C VAL A 316 -14.67 5.66 10.53
N TYR A 317 -14.91 6.57 11.47
CA TYR A 317 -14.27 7.87 11.57
C TYR A 317 -13.16 7.84 12.62
N TRP A 318 -12.22 8.76 12.49
CA TRP A 318 -11.09 8.92 13.39
C TRP A 318 -10.84 10.40 13.56
N THR A 319 -10.65 10.81 14.81
CA THR A 319 -10.17 12.15 15.15
C THR A 319 -9.07 12.01 16.19
N ASN A 320 -8.19 13.01 16.24
CA ASN A 320 -7.16 13.09 17.27
C ASN A 320 -7.74 13.26 18.69
N THR A 321 -8.94 13.81 18.84
CA THR A 321 -9.58 14.07 20.14
C THR A 321 -10.43 12.92 20.64
N GLU A 322 -11.17 12.25 19.76
CA GLU A 322 -12.14 11.22 20.14
C GLU A 322 -11.71 9.80 19.79
N GLY A 323 -10.62 9.64 19.03
CA GLY A 323 -10.18 8.36 18.51
C GLY A 323 -11.13 7.80 17.45
N ASP A 324 -11.22 6.47 17.40
CA ASP A 324 -12.05 5.76 16.42
C ASP A 324 -13.52 5.71 16.82
N SER A 325 -14.41 5.94 15.85
CA SER A 325 -15.85 5.73 16.04
C SER A 325 -16.53 5.17 14.80
N PHE A 326 -17.42 4.21 15.01
CA PHE A 326 -18.30 3.65 13.99
C PHE A 326 -19.66 4.34 14.06
N TYR A 327 -20.20 4.77 12.92
CA TYR A 327 -21.58 5.28 12.84
C TYR A 327 -22.48 4.30 12.09
N GLY A 328 -23.28 3.54 12.83
CA GLY A 328 -24.14 2.54 12.21
C GLY A 328 -25.00 1.76 13.20
N PRO A 329 -25.70 0.73 12.69
CA PRO A 329 -26.53 -0.14 13.50
C PRO A 329 -25.76 -0.85 14.62
N ARG A 330 -26.31 -0.82 15.83
CA ARG A 330 -25.81 -1.52 17.02
C ARG A 330 -26.93 -2.29 17.72
N MET A 331 -26.64 -3.52 18.11
CA MET A 331 -27.48 -4.34 18.99
C MET A 331 -26.72 -4.66 20.27
N GLU A 332 -27.38 -4.49 21.41
CA GLU A 332 -26.84 -4.84 22.73
C GLU A 332 -27.54 -6.10 23.26
N GLY A 333 -27.00 -6.74 24.30
CA GLY A 333 -27.59 -7.94 24.90
C GLY A 333 -27.69 -9.15 23.96
N CYS A 334 -26.82 -9.24 22.95
CA CYS A 334 -26.82 -10.33 21.98
C CYS A 334 -26.09 -11.54 22.55
N HIS A 335 -26.80 -12.64 22.79
CA HIS A 335 -26.19 -13.86 23.29
C HIS A 335 -25.75 -14.76 22.14
N VAL A 336 -24.42 -14.92 21.97
CA VAL A 336 -23.77 -15.69 20.90
C VAL A 336 -23.45 -17.09 21.42
N ARG A 337 -23.74 -18.13 20.63
CA ARG A 337 -23.46 -19.54 20.96
C ARG A 337 -22.89 -20.33 19.79
N GLY A 338 -22.08 -21.34 20.08
CA GLY A 338 -21.65 -22.37 19.13
C GLY A 338 -20.44 -21.99 18.27
N LEU A 339 -19.73 -20.91 18.62
CA LEU A 339 -18.55 -20.43 17.88
C LEU A 339 -17.25 -20.50 18.71
N ALA A 340 -17.25 -21.23 19.82
CA ALA A 340 -16.07 -21.36 20.69
C ALA A 340 -15.03 -22.34 20.16
N ASP A 341 -15.45 -23.40 19.46
CA ASP A 341 -14.55 -24.45 18.93
C ASP A 341 -13.58 -23.87 17.87
N GLU A 342 -12.29 -24.12 18.00
CA GLU A 342 -11.24 -23.65 17.09
C GLU A 342 -10.85 -24.69 16.02
N SER A 343 -11.31 -25.93 16.17
CA SER A 343 -10.92 -27.07 15.31
C SER A 343 -11.44 -27.00 13.87
N ARG A 344 -12.36 -26.06 13.58
CA ARG A 344 -13.00 -25.90 12.27
C ARG A 344 -12.84 -24.49 11.73
N ASN A 345 -12.41 -24.38 10.47
CA ASN A 345 -12.34 -23.10 9.77
C ASN A 345 -13.72 -22.47 9.53
N ARG A 346 -14.75 -23.29 9.31
CA ARG A 346 -16.14 -22.83 9.18
C ARG A 346 -16.96 -23.31 10.37
N ARG A 347 -17.50 -22.37 11.12
CA ARG A 347 -18.23 -22.63 12.37
C ARG A 347 -19.63 -22.07 12.28
N LEU A 348 -20.59 -22.78 12.84
CA LEU A 348 -22.00 -22.44 12.83
C LEU A 348 -22.44 -22.15 14.26
N GLY A 349 -23.12 -21.03 14.43
CA GLY A 349 -23.62 -20.61 15.73
C GLY A 349 -24.96 -19.92 15.63
N THR A 350 -25.42 -19.40 16.76
CA THR A 350 -26.64 -18.62 16.85
C THR A 350 -26.42 -17.32 17.60
N ILE A 351 -27.16 -16.28 17.22
CA ILE A 351 -27.34 -15.07 18.01
C ILE A 351 -28.78 -15.05 18.52
N HIS A 352 -28.93 -14.93 19.83
CA HIS A 352 -30.20 -14.70 20.50
C HIS A 352 -30.26 -13.23 20.92
N VAL A 353 -31.29 -12.51 20.50
CA VAL A 353 -31.47 -11.08 20.80
C VAL A 353 -32.94 -10.76 20.94
N GLU A 354 -33.27 -9.85 21.84
CA GLU A 354 -34.61 -9.33 22.02
C GLU A 354 -34.82 -8.11 21.12
N ASP A 355 -35.93 -8.08 20.38
CA ASP A 355 -36.27 -6.88 19.60
C ASP A 355 -36.96 -5.81 20.48
N ILE A 356 -37.22 -4.63 19.91
CA ILE A 356 -37.84 -3.52 20.66
C ILE A 356 -39.26 -3.82 21.18
N SER A 357 -39.91 -4.86 20.66
CA SER A 357 -41.22 -5.31 21.12
C SER A 357 -41.13 -6.37 22.22
N GLY A 358 -39.91 -6.66 22.69
CA GLY A 358 -39.64 -7.68 23.70
C GLY A 358 -39.61 -9.11 23.14
N VAL A 359 -39.66 -9.27 21.81
CA VAL A 359 -39.73 -10.60 21.19
C VAL A 359 -38.32 -11.14 21.00
N LYS A 360 -38.04 -12.28 21.64
CA LYS A 360 -36.79 -13.03 21.45
C LYS A 360 -36.70 -13.57 20.03
N ARG A 361 -35.63 -13.21 19.35
CA ARG A 361 -35.29 -13.69 17.99
C ARG A 361 -33.99 -14.47 18.01
N VAL A 362 -33.92 -15.47 17.13
CA VAL A 362 -32.74 -16.32 16.96
C VAL A 362 -32.32 -16.30 15.49
N PHE A 363 -31.03 -16.07 15.25
CA PHE A 363 -30.45 -16.05 13.91
C PHE A 363 -29.28 -17.01 13.83
N TRP A 364 -29.22 -17.76 12.74
CA TRP A 364 -28.05 -18.56 12.40
C TRP A 364 -26.94 -17.64 11.91
N ILE A 365 -25.74 -17.84 12.44
CA ILE A 365 -24.53 -17.14 12.00
C ILE A 365 -23.45 -18.15 11.65
N PHE A 366 -22.49 -17.71 10.85
CA PHE A 366 -21.30 -18.48 10.55
C PHE A 366 -20.05 -17.61 10.62
N ALA A 367 -18.97 -18.22 11.08
CA ALA A 367 -17.62 -17.66 11.06
C ALA A 367 -16.79 -18.48 10.07
N ASN A 368 -16.22 -17.82 9.05
CA ASN A 368 -15.34 -18.45 8.04
C ASN A 368 -13.85 -18.27 8.41
N HIS A 369 -13.53 -18.34 9.70
CA HIS A 369 -12.20 -18.23 10.26
C HIS A 369 -12.11 -19.01 11.58
N ALA A 370 -10.89 -19.28 12.03
CA ALA A 370 -10.62 -20.04 13.26
C ALA A 370 -10.64 -19.21 14.56
N CYS A 371 -10.65 -17.86 14.51
CA CYS A 371 -10.63 -17.03 15.72
C CYS A 371 -11.80 -17.34 16.68
N PRO A 372 -11.57 -17.80 17.91
CA PRO A 372 -12.62 -18.24 18.83
C PRO A 372 -13.58 -17.11 19.19
N ILE A 373 -14.86 -17.42 19.29
CA ILE A 373 -15.87 -16.51 19.83
C ILE A 373 -16.57 -17.29 20.96
N PRO A 374 -16.15 -17.10 22.21
CA PRO A 374 -16.73 -17.82 23.35
C PRO A 374 -18.23 -17.58 23.45
N ASP A 375 -18.96 -18.57 23.95
CA ASP A 375 -20.38 -18.40 24.23
C ASP A 375 -20.57 -17.32 25.31
N GLY A 376 -21.52 -16.42 25.10
CA GLY A 376 -21.71 -15.30 26.02
C GLY A 376 -22.52 -14.16 25.45
N GLU A 377 -22.65 -13.11 26.26
CA GLU A 377 -23.32 -11.88 25.88
C GLU A 377 -22.35 -10.88 25.24
N TYR A 378 -22.79 -10.26 24.15
CA TYR A 378 -22.01 -9.36 23.31
C TYR A 378 -22.84 -8.17 22.84
N THR A 379 -22.13 -7.13 22.43
CA THR A 379 -22.62 -6.08 21.55
C THR A 379 -22.28 -6.44 20.11
N VAL A 380 -23.21 -6.20 19.18
CA VAL A 380 -23.05 -6.53 17.76
C VAL A 380 -23.23 -5.28 16.91
N LEU A 381 -22.20 -4.94 16.13
CA LEU A 381 -22.28 -3.92 15.08
C LEU A 381 -22.69 -4.57 13.77
N CYS A 382 -23.47 -3.88 12.92
CA CYS A 382 -23.98 -4.47 11.69
C CYS A 382 -23.76 -3.61 10.46
N VAL A 383 -23.52 -4.28 9.33
CA VAL A 383 -23.56 -3.70 8.00
C VAL A 383 -24.48 -4.52 7.11
N PHE A 384 -25.29 -3.82 6.31
CA PHE A 384 -26.21 -4.45 5.37
C PHE A 384 -25.59 -4.55 3.98
N GLY A 385 -25.67 -5.75 3.40
CA GLY A 385 -25.27 -5.95 2.00
C GLY A 385 -26.28 -5.49 0.98
N GLN A 386 -25.79 -5.33 -0.25
CA GLN A 386 -26.65 -5.25 -1.42
C GLN A 386 -27.49 -6.52 -1.58
N ARG A 387 -28.67 -6.35 -2.15
CA ARG A 387 -29.65 -7.40 -2.35
C ARG A 387 -29.30 -8.22 -3.60
N ILE A 388 -28.49 -9.26 -3.46
CA ILE A 388 -28.18 -10.18 -4.57
C ILE A 388 -29.24 -11.29 -4.61
N MET A 389 -29.98 -11.41 -5.72
CA MET A 389 -30.89 -12.52 -5.99
C MET A 389 -31.83 -12.92 -4.82
N ARG A 390 -32.52 -11.92 -4.23
CA ARG A 390 -33.49 -12.08 -3.11
C ARG A 390 -32.89 -12.58 -1.77
N ARG A 391 -31.57 -12.71 -1.63
CA ARG A 391 -30.87 -13.00 -0.36
C ARG A 391 -30.04 -11.78 0.04
N THR A 392 -30.03 -11.46 1.33
CA THR A 392 -29.18 -10.39 1.86
C THR A 392 -28.17 -11.05 2.78
N GLU A 393 -26.89 -10.99 2.40
CA GLU A 393 -25.81 -11.35 3.34
C GLU A 393 -25.58 -10.16 4.26
N LEU A 394 -25.49 -10.45 5.56
CA LEU A 394 -25.29 -9.46 6.60
C LEU A 394 -23.99 -9.78 7.32
N PHE A 395 -23.24 -8.73 7.64
CA PHE A 395 -21.96 -8.84 8.32
C PHE A 395 -22.06 -8.17 9.67
N PHE A 396 -21.49 -8.84 10.65
CA PHE A 396 -21.56 -8.47 12.04
C PHE A 396 -20.16 -8.40 12.61
N VAL A 397 -19.91 -7.40 13.46
CA VAL A 397 -18.76 -7.40 14.36
C VAL A 397 -19.25 -7.71 15.75
N VAL A 398 -18.75 -8.80 16.32
CA VAL A 398 -19.02 -9.22 17.69
C VAL A 398 -17.96 -8.58 18.59
N GLY A 399 -18.40 -7.94 19.66
CA GLY A 399 -17.49 -7.32 20.62
C GLY A 399 -18.16 -7.02 21.96
N LYS A 400 -17.40 -6.42 22.86
CA LYS A 400 -17.87 -6.04 24.21
C LYS A 400 -17.68 -4.55 24.41
N VAL A 401 -18.65 -3.90 25.03
CA VAL A 401 -18.51 -2.52 25.47
C VAL A 401 -17.88 -2.55 26.85
N GLU A 402 -16.72 -1.92 27.00
CA GLU A 402 -15.89 -2.00 28.20
C GLU A 402 -15.43 -0.61 28.65
N GLY A 403 -15.10 -0.52 29.95
CA GLY A 403 -14.55 0.69 30.58
C GLY A 403 -15.58 1.79 30.87
N THR A 404 -15.13 2.81 31.58
CA THR A 404 -15.91 4.00 31.94
C THR A 404 -16.30 4.84 30.71
N GLU A 405 -15.46 4.80 29.67
CA GLU A 405 -15.69 5.49 28.38
C GLU A 405 -16.64 4.73 27.44
N ARG A 406 -17.14 3.55 27.84
CA ARG A 406 -18.06 2.71 27.05
C ARG A 406 -17.56 2.47 25.61
N LYS A 407 -16.28 2.12 25.46
CA LYS A 407 -15.65 1.82 24.16
C LYS A 407 -15.90 0.36 23.76
N PHE A 408 -16.11 0.13 22.48
CA PHE A 408 -16.35 -1.18 21.90
C PHE A 408 -15.02 -1.87 21.57
N ARG A 409 -14.75 -2.98 22.26
CA ARG A 409 -13.62 -3.88 22.01
C ARG A 409 -14.07 -5.01 21.08
N LYS A 410 -13.48 -5.06 19.89
CA LYS A 410 -13.76 -6.11 18.90
C LYS A 410 -13.28 -7.47 19.41
N VAL A 411 -14.12 -8.49 19.28
CA VAL A 411 -13.76 -9.88 19.51
C VAL A 411 -13.53 -10.57 18.16
N SER A 412 -14.53 -10.56 17.27
CA SER A 412 -14.36 -11.08 15.91
C SER A 412 -15.49 -10.66 14.96
N VAL A 413 -15.53 -11.24 13.77
CA VAL A 413 -16.53 -10.95 12.73
C VAL A 413 -17.34 -12.20 12.39
N VAL A 414 -18.62 -12.05 12.11
CA VAL A 414 -19.48 -13.18 11.68
C VAL A 414 -20.43 -12.71 10.59
N SER A 415 -21.01 -13.66 9.85
CA SER A 415 -21.98 -13.36 8.80
C SER A 415 -23.22 -14.22 8.93
N THR A 416 -24.32 -13.75 8.34
CA THR A 416 -25.57 -14.50 8.20
C THR A 416 -26.16 -14.30 6.81
N ILE A 417 -26.97 -15.27 6.38
CA ILE A 417 -27.73 -15.19 5.13
C ILE A 417 -29.20 -15.03 5.50
N ASP A 418 -29.74 -13.82 5.32
CA ASP A 418 -31.17 -13.60 5.50
C ASP A 418 -31.93 -14.12 4.26
N ARG A 419 -32.59 -15.27 4.42
CA ARG A 419 -33.49 -15.87 3.42
C ARG A 419 -34.89 -15.24 3.43
N LYS A 420 -35.26 -14.54 4.50
CA LYS A 420 -36.56 -13.86 4.67
C LYS A 420 -36.28 -12.42 5.10
N THR A 421 -36.05 -11.56 4.11
CA THR A 421 -35.77 -10.09 4.17
C THR A 421 -36.54 -9.25 5.21
N ARG A 422 -37.53 -9.81 5.89
CA ARG A 422 -38.34 -9.21 6.94
C ARG A 422 -37.87 -9.51 8.38
N SER A 423 -37.07 -10.54 8.69
CA SER A 423 -36.81 -10.87 10.11
C SER A 423 -35.76 -9.97 10.77
N ILE A 424 -34.63 -9.71 10.11
CA ILE A 424 -33.54 -8.89 10.67
C ILE A 424 -33.80 -7.40 10.46
N ARG A 425 -34.54 -6.99 9.42
CA ARG A 425 -35.02 -5.59 9.32
C ARG A 425 -36.11 -5.25 10.35
N LYS A 426 -36.79 -6.26 10.90
CA LYS A 426 -37.77 -6.10 11.98
C LYS A 426 -37.14 -6.09 13.36
N LEU A 427 -35.94 -6.66 13.52
CA LEU A 427 -35.05 -6.20 14.59
C LEU A 427 -34.85 -4.72 14.30
N HIS A 428 -35.43 -3.86 15.13
CA HIS A 428 -35.13 -2.45 15.12
C HIS A 428 -33.67 -2.31 15.51
N LEU A 429 -32.80 -2.50 14.51
CA LEU A 429 -31.49 -1.92 14.50
C LEU A 429 -31.74 -0.45 14.80
N SER A 430 -31.33 -0.04 16.00
CA SER A 430 -31.46 1.32 16.49
C SER A 430 -31.09 2.31 15.38
N SER A 431 -31.74 3.47 15.35
CA SER A 431 -31.27 4.60 14.52
C SER A 431 -29.75 4.66 14.62
N PRO A 432 -29.01 4.83 13.50
CA PRO A 432 -27.56 4.71 13.47
C PRO A 432 -26.93 5.39 14.69
N THR A 433 -26.16 4.61 15.46
CA THR A 433 -25.54 5.09 16.69
C THR A 433 -24.06 5.32 16.46
N LYS A 434 -23.50 6.35 17.10
CA LYS A 434 -22.06 6.53 17.21
C LYS A 434 -21.55 5.59 18.29
N THR A 435 -20.61 4.71 17.93
CA THR A 435 -19.96 3.76 18.83
C THR A 435 -18.47 3.97 18.79
N PHE A 436 -17.87 4.36 19.92
CA PHE A 436 -16.42 4.52 20.04
C PHE A 436 -15.74 3.15 20.06
N LEU A 437 -14.61 3.02 19.38
CA LEU A 437 -13.88 1.75 19.22
C LEU A 437 -12.55 1.80 19.99
N PHE A 438 -12.09 0.64 20.47
CA PHE A 438 -10.77 0.43 21.07
C PHE A 438 -9.65 0.25 20.04
#